data_AF-A0A933RCQ4-F1
#
_entry.id   AF-A0A933RCQ4-F1
#
_cell.length_a   1.000
_cell.length_b   1.000
_cell.length_c   1.000
_cell.angle_alpha   90.00
_cell.angle_beta   90.00
_cell.angle_gamma   90.00
#
_symmetry.space_group_name_H-M   'P 1'
#
loop_
_entity.id
_entity.type
_entity.pdbx_description
1 polymer ?
#
loop_
_entity_poly.entity_id
_entity_poly.type
_entity_poly.pdbx_seq_one_letter_code
_entity_poly.pdbx_strand_id
1 'polypeptide(L)' 'VVITSGVTVGERCVIGANSVVTTDLPPFSIAAGAPAKVLRTIRYELPAGGLPPDAPVAG' A
#
# COMPACT_ATOMS: atom_id res chain seq x y z
N VAL A 1 -5.18 10.78 -7.29
CA VAL A 1 -3.94 9.98 -7.29
C VAL A 1 -3.60 9.73 -8.74
N VAL A 2 -2.33 9.86 -9.12
CA VAL A 2 -1.82 9.55 -10.46
C VAL A 2 -0.69 8.54 -10.30
N ILE A 3 -0.68 7.49 -11.12
CA ILE A 3 0.36 6.46 -11.14
C ILE A 3 0.97 6.47 -12.54
N THR A 4 2.28 6.69 -12.65
CA THR A 4 2.96 6.71 -13.95
C THR A 4 3.14 5.30 -14.51
N SER A 5 3.23 5.18 -15.83
CA SER A 5 3.50 3.88 -16.47
C SER A 5 4.84 3.29 -15.99
N GLY A 6 4.88 1.96 -15.82
CA GLY A 6 6.09 1.22 -15.48
C GLY A 6 6.44 1.14 -13.99
N VAL A 7 5.57 1.65 -13.10
CA VAL A 7 5.77 1.52 -11.65
C VAL A 7 4.93 0.38 -11.07
N THR A 8 5.51 -0.32 -10.10
CA THR A 8 4.86 -1.39 -9.34
C THR A 8 4.42 -0.87 -7.98
N VAL A 9 3.15 -1.11 -7.63
CA VAL A 9 2.62 -0.82 -6.30
C VAL A 9 2.48 -2.14 -5.56
N GLY A 10 3.26 -2.29 -4.48
CA GLY A 10 3.23 -3.50 -3.66
C GLY A 10 1.89 -3.74 -2.97
N GLU A 11 1.66 -4.98 -2.57
CA GLU A 11 0.44 -5.39 -1.90
C GLU A 11 0.18 -4.57 -0.63
N ARG A 12 -1.11 -4.24 -0.39
CA ARG A 12 -1.57 -3.49 0.79
C ARG A 12 -0.83 -2.15 0.99
N CYS A 13 -0.31 -1.56 -0.08
CA CYS A 13 0.23 -0.21 -0.05
C CYS A 13 -0.91 0.81 0.05
N VAL A 14 -0.70 1.86 0.84
CA VAL A 14 -1.66 2.97 1.00
C VAL A 14 -1.10 4.21 0.35
N ILE A 15 -1.84 4.78 -0.60
CA ILE A 15 -1.45 6.00 -1.31
C ILE A 15 -2.31 7.16 -0.84
N GLY A 16 -1.68 8.23 -0.35
CA GLY A 16 -2.36 9.45 0.10
C GLY A 16 -3.10 10.15 -1.05
N ALA A 17 -4.16 10.90 -0.72
CA ALA A 17 -4.89 11.70 -1.68
C ALA A 17 -3.97 12.69 -2.42
N ASN A 18 -4.29 12.98 -3.68
CA ASN A 18 -3.51 13.88 -4.55
C ASN A 18 -2.01 13.50 -4.74
N SER A 19 -1.65 12.23 -4.52
CA SER A 19 -0.26 11.78 -4.73
C SER A 19 0.02 11.44 -6.20
N VAL A 20 1.27 11.66 -6.64
CA VAL A 20 1.79 11.31 -7.97
C VAL A 20 2.90 10.28 -7.80
N VAL A 21 2.61 9.02 -8.10
CA VAL A 21 3.54 7.90 -7.97
C VAL A 21 4.42 7.81 -9.22
N THR A 22 5.70 8.11 -9.04
CA THR A 22 6.72 8.12 -10.10
C THR A 22 7.79 7.02 -9.94
N THR A 23 7.70 6.22 -8.87
CA THR A 23 8.68 5.19 -8.51
C THR A 23 7.94 4.02 -7.85
N ASP A 24 8.53 2.83 -7.94
CA ASP A 24 8.00 1.63 -7.30
C ASP A 24 7.77 1.83 -5.80
N LEU A 25 6.62 1.34 -5.32
CA LEU A 25 6.24 1.39 -3.92
C LEU A 25 6.35 -0.01 -3.31
N PRO A 26 7.13 -0.19 -2.22
CA PRO A 26 7.24 -1.48 -1.56
C PRO A 26 5.89 -1.90 -0.94
N PRO A 27 5.65 -3.22 -0.79
CA PRO A 27 4.44 -3.71 -0.14
C PRO A 27 4.37 -3.21 1.31
N PHE A 28 3.15 -3.11 1.85
CA PHE A 28 2.90 -2.65 3.21
C PHE A 28 3.46 -1.24 3.52
N SER A 29 3.53 -0.36 2.53
CA SER A 29 4.02 1.01 2.72
C SER A 29 2.91 2.05 2.61
N ILE A 30 3.05 3.16 3.33
CA ILE A 30 2.23 4.36 3.16
C ILE A 30 3.07 5.37 2.39
N ALA A 31 2.60 5.82 1.23
CA ALA A 31 3.26 6.83 0.41
C ALA A 31 2.34 8.03 0.15
N ALA A 32 2.89 9.24 0.13
CA ALA A 32 2.14 10.44 -0.24
C ALA A 32 3.01 11.53 -0.88
N GLY A 33 2.36 12.48 -1.55
CA GLY A 33 3.00 13.66 -2.16
C GLY A 33 3.11 13.60 -3.68
N ALA A 34 3.62 14.68 -4.27
CA ALA A 34 3.86 14.81 -5.70
C ALA A 34 5.27 15.40 -5.93
N PRO A 35 6.32 14.57 -6.12
CA PRO A 35 6.29 13.11 -6.27
C PRO A 35 6.03 12.36 -4.95
N ALA A 36 5.39 11.19 -5.04
CA ALA A 36 5.03 10.36 -3.90
C ALA A 36 6.26 9.75 -3.25
N LYS A 37 6.40 9.90 -1.93
CA LYS A 37 7.48 9.31 -1.14
C LYS A 37 6.90 8.40 -0.07
N VAL A 38 7.60 7.30 0.20
CA VAL A 38 7.27 6.41 1.32
C VAL A 38 7.47 7.16 2.64
N LEU A 39 6.40 7.29 3.41
CA LEU A 39 6.39 7.96 4.71
C LEU A 39 6.68 6.97 5.85
N ARG A 40 6.07 5.79 5.79
CA ARG A 40 6.21 4.74 6.81
C ARG A 40 5.73 3.39 6.31
N THR A 41 6.18 2.31 6.94
CA THR A 41 5.68 0.95 6.73
C THR A 41 4.55 0.65 7.72
N ILE A 42 3.53 -0.07 7.28
CA ILE A 42 2.43 -0.55 8.12
C ILE A 42 2.61 -2.03 8.43
N ARG A 43 2.35 -2.39 9.68
CA ARG A 43 2.21 -3.78 10.10
C ARG A 43 0.75 -4.01 10.39
N TYR A 44 0.14 -4.97 9.71
CA TYR A 44 -1.20 -5.44 10.05
C TYR A 44 -1.03 -6.47 11.17
N GLU A 45 -1.26 -6.05 12.42
CA GLU A 45 -1.39 -7.00 13.53
C GLU A 45 -2.77 -7.64 13.46
N LEU A 46 -2.80 -8.97 13.48
CA LEU A 46 -4.05 -9.70 13.60
C LEU A 46 -4.54 -9.56 15.04
N PRO A 47 -5.82 -9.21 15.29
CA PRO A 47 -6.38 -9.29 16.63
C PRO A 47 -6.25 -10.72 17.15
N ALA A 48 -6.09 -10.91 18.47
CA ALA A 48 -5.97 -12.22 19.09
C ALA A 48 -7.24 -13.06 18.81
N GLY A 49 -7.20 -13.90 17.78
CA GLY A 49 -8.32 -14.69 17.26
C GLY A 49 -8.77 -14.36 15.82
N GLY A 50 -8.16 -13.39 15.14
CA GLY A 50 -8.55 -12.95 13.80
C GLY A 50 -7.91 -13.76 12.68
N LEU A 51 -8.74 -14.29 11.79
CA LEU A 51 -8.35 -14.83 10.48
C LEU A 51 -7.47 -13.82 9.72
N PRO A 52 -6.39 -14.23 9.02
CA PRO A 52 -5.63 -13.32 8.16
C PRO A 52 -6.56 -12.60 7.18
N PRO A 53 -6.41 -11.29 6.96
CA PRO A 53 -7.25 -10.54 6.00
C PRO A 53 -7.04 -11.00 4.55
N ASP A 54 -6.01 -11.81 4.27
CA ASP A 54 -5.74 -12.52 3.01
C ASP A 54 -6.33 -13.92 2.93
N ALA A 55 -6.99 -14.43 3.97
CA ALA A 55 -7.73 -15.67 3.82
C ALA A 55 -8.75 -15.46 2.68
N PRO A 56 -8.74 -16.32 1.64
CA PRO A 56 -9.78 -16.26 0.63
C PRO A 56 -11.10 -16.36 1.37
N VAL A 57 -11.98 -15.36 1.20
CA VAL A 57 -13.37 -15.48 1.65
C VAL A 57 -13.90 -16.74 0.98
N ALA A 58 -14.09 -17.80 1.75
CA ALA A 58 -14.61 -19.06 1.25
C ALA A 58 -16.02 -18.77 0.73
N GLY A 59 -16.12 -18.60 -0.59
CA GLY A 59 -17.37 -18.61 -1.33
C GLY A 59 -17.92 -20.02 -1.43
#